data_AF-A0A934RA73-F1
#
_entry.id   AF-A0A934RA73-F1
#
_cell.length_a   1.000
_cell.length_b   1.000
_cell.length_c   1.000
_cell.angle_alpha   90.00
_cell.angle_beta   90.00
_cell.angle_gamma   90.00
#
_symmetry.space_group_name_H-M   'P 1'
#
loop_
_entity.id
_entity.type
_entity.pdbx_description
1 polymer ?
#
loop_
_entity_poly.entity_id
_entity_poly.type
_entity_poly.pdbx_seq_one_letter_code
_entity_poly.pdbx_strand_id
1 'polypeptide(L)' 'MSEESDPELSSVSHDMKSPLTGIQMMLHLLQEQKVGPLNEKQLMMVERAKADCDRLVQVISDYFKD' A
#
# COMPACT_ATOMS: atom_id res chain seq x y z
N MET A 1 18.18 23.04 -14.28
CA MET A 1 17.26 23.39 -13.20
C MET A 1 16.93 22.10 -12.49
N SER A 2 17.35 21.97 -11.24
CA SER A 2 16.96 20.85 -10.40
C SER A 2 15.46 21.00 -10.14
N GLU A 3 14.65 20.04 -10.54
CA GLU A 3 13.27 19.94 -10.08
C GLU A 3 13.35 19.54 -8.60
N GLU A 4 13.34 20.51 -7.69
CA GLU A 4 13.01 20.24 -6.30
C GLU A 4 11.51 19.88 -6.25
N SER A 5 11.21 18.70 -5.72
CA SER A 5 9.85 18.19 -5.52
C SER A 5 9.06 19.19 -4.68
N ASP A 6 7.86 19.55 -5.13
CA ASP A 6 6.99 20.48 -4.40
C ASP A 6 6.70 19.92 -2.99
N PRO A 7 7.05 20.64 -1.91
CA PRO A 7 6.89 20.15 -0.55
C PRO A 7 5.43 19.79 -0.20
N GLU A 8 4.45 20.43 -0.84
CA GLU A 8 3.04 20.06 -0.67
C GLU A 8 2.73 18.69 -1.29
N LEU A 9 3.29 18.40 -2.47
CA LEU A 9 3.13 17.10 -3.14
C LEU A 9 3.81 15.96 -2.35
N SER A 10 4.98 16.22 -1.77
CA SER A 10 5.66 15.23 -0.92
C SER A 10 4.88 14.95 0.37
N SER A 11 4.31 15.98 1.01
CA SER A 11 3.41 15.79 2.18
C SER A 11 2.18 14.96 1.83
N VAL A 12 1.53 15.23 0.69
CA VAL A 12 0.38 14.44 0.22
C VAL A 12 0.78 12.99 -0.04
N SER A 13 1.92 12.75 -0.69
CA SER A 13 2.42 11.39 -0.91
C SER A 13 2.65 10.66 0.42
N HIS A 14 3.26 11.31 1.41
CA HIS A 14 3.52 10.72 2.72
C HIS A 14 2.21 10.37 3.45
N ASP A 15 1.26 11.29 3.46
CA ASP A 15 -0.05 11.13 4.09
C ASP A 15 -0.89 10.00 3.46
N MET A 16 -0.67 9.69 2.18
CA MET A 16 -1.27 8.53 1.50
C MET A 16 -0.52 7.22 1.76
N LYS A 17 0.82 7.24 1.81
CA LYS A 17 1.65 6.05 2.07
C LYS A 17 1.43 5.49 3.49
N SER A 18 1.18 6.35 4.47
CA SER A 18 0.92 5.95 5.87
C SER A 18 -0.30 5.02 6.06
N PRO A 19 -1.52 5.37 5.64
CA PRO A 19 -2.68 4.49 5.73
C PRO A 19 -2.53 3.22 4.86
N LEU A 20 -1.88 3.31 3.70
CA LEU A 20 -1.57 2.14 2.86
C LEU A 20 -0.66 1.14 3.59
N THR A 21 0.34 1.62 4.32
CA THR A 21 1.21 0.78 5.15
C THR A 21 0.39 0.04 6.21
N GLY A 22 -0.56 0.72 6.85
CA GLY A 22 -1.49 0.09 7.79
C GLY A 22 -2.35 -1.00 7.16
N ILE A 23 -2.87 -0.76 5.95
CA ILE A 23 -3.64 -1.76 5.18
C ILE A 23 -2.76 -2.95 4.81
N GLN A 24 -1.55 -2.74 4.30
CA GLN A 24 -0.61 -3.81 3.97
C GLN A 24 -0.28 -4.68 5.20
N MET A 25 -0.13 -4.08 6.38
CA MET A 25 0.07 -4.82 7.63
C MET A 25 -1.15 -5.68 7.98
N MET A 26 -2.37 -5.13 7.89
CA MET A 26 -3.59 -5.91 8.15
C MET A 26 -3.73 -7.09 7.17
N LEU A 27 -3.46 -6.86 5.89
CA LEU A 27 -3.46 -7.91 4.86
C LEU A 27 -2.38 -8.96 5.13
N HIS A 28 -1.19 -8.56 5.58
CA HIS A 28 -0.14 -9.47 5.98
C HIS A 28 -0.58 -10.36 7.15
N LEU A 29 -1.18 -9.81 8.20
CA LEU A 29 -1.69 -10.58 9.34
C LEU A 29 -2.79 -11.57 8.92
N LEU A 30 -3.67 -11.18 7.99
CA LEU A 30 -4.69 -12.06 7.41
C LEU A 30 -4.05 -13.20 6.60
N GLN A 31 -3.08 -12.89 5.74
CA GLN A 31 -2.36 -13.87 4.91
C GLN A 31 -1.60 -14.88 5.77
N GLU A 32 -0.97 -14.42 6.84
CA GLU A 32 -0.29 -15.23 7.85
C GLU A 32 -1.27 -15.97 8.79
N GLN A 33 -2.58 -15.81 8.56
CA GLN A 33 -3.66 -16.43 9.33
C GLN A 33 -3.55 -16.20 10.85
N LYS A 34 -2.95 -15.07 11.25
CA LYS A 34 -2.71 -14.72 12.68
C LYS A 34 -3.99 -14.41 13.44
N VAL A 35 -5.04 -14.02 12.72
CA VAL A 35 -6.36 -13.67 13.27
C VAL A 35 -7.39 -14.79 13.09
N GLY A 36 -7.00 -15.90 12.44
CA GLY A 36 -7.87 -17.05 12.15
C GLY A 36 -7.59 -17.67 10.78
N PRO A 37 -8.10 -18.89 10.53
CA PRO A 37 -7.88 -19.58 9.27
C PRO A 37 -8.64 -18.90 8.12
N LEU A 38 -8.04 -18.90 6.93
CA LEU A 38 -8.68 -18.45 5.70
C LEU A 38 -8.96 -19.65 4.80
N ASN A 39 -10.14 -19.66 4.17
CA ASN A 39 -10.40 -20.58 3.07
C ASN A 39 -9.70 -20.11 1.78
N GLU A 40 -9.63 -20.99 0.78
CA GLU A 40 -8.93 -20.73 -0.48
C GLU A 40 -9.42 -19.45 -1.19
N LYS A 41 -10.73 -19.19 -1.20
CA LYS A 41 -11.28 -17.98 -1.82
C LYS A 41 -10.85 -16.71 -1.08
N GLN A 42 -10.84 -16.76 0.25
CA GLN A 42 -10.38 -15.64 1.07
C GLN A 42 -8.88 -15.40 0.90
N LEU A 43 -8.07 -16.45 0.80
CA LEU A 43 -6.63 -16.32 0.55
C LEU A 43 -6.36 -15.62 -0.79
N MET A 44 -7.04 -16.05 -1.86
CA MET A 44 -6.94 -15.39 -3.18
C MET A 44 -7.36 -13.91 -3.12
N MET A 45 -8.41 -13.58 -2.36
CA MET A 45 -8.84 -12.20 -2.16
C MET A 45 -7.78 -11.35 -1.45
N VAL A 46 -7.16 -11.90 -0.40
CA VAL A 46 -6.08 -11.23 0.35
C VAL A 46 -4.85 -11.02 -0.52
N GLU A 47 -4.41 -12.03 -1.28
CA GLU A 47 -3.30 -11.93 -2.21
C GLU A 47 -3.55 -10.84 -3.27
N ARG A 48 -4.76 -10.80 -3.84
CA ARG A 48 -5.14 -9.78 -4.80
C ARG A 48 -5.15 -8.38 -4.19
N ALA A 49 -5.74 -8.22 -3.00
CA ALA A 49 -5.77 -6.95 -2.29
C ALA A 49 -4.36 -6.45 -1.96
N LYS A 50 -3.44 -7.35 -1.60
CA LYS A 50 -2.04 -7.00 -1.37
C LYS A 50 -1.35 -6.51 -2.64
N ALA A 51 -1.52 -7.22 -3.76
CA ALA A 51 -0.96 -6.80 -5.04
C ALA A 51 -1.52 -5.44 -5.50
N ASP A 52 -2.81 -5.18 -5.28
CA ASP A 52 -3.43 -3.89 -5.59
C ASP A 52 -2.90 -2.76 -4.67
N CYS A 53 -2.64 -3.02 -3.38
CA CYS A 53 -1.98 -2.05 -2.49
C CYS A 53 -0.54 -1.75 -2.93
N ASP A 54 0.24 -2.78 -3.28
CA ASP A 54 1.61 -2.62 -3.74
C ASP A 54 1.65 -1.80 -5.05
N ARG A 55 0.69 -2.03 -5.95
CA ARG A 55 0.51 -1.22 -7.17
C ARG A 55 0.14 0.23 -6.86
N LEU A 56 -0.73 0.48 -5.89
CA LEU A 56 -1.09 1.84 -5.48
C LEU A 56 0.11 2.61 -4.92
N VAL A 57 0.97 1.96 -4.13
CA VAL A 57 2.21 2.58 -3.63
C VAL A 57 3.14 2.98 -4.77
N GLN A 58 3.26 2.14 -5.81
CA GLN A 58 4.04 2.47 -7.00
C GLN A 58 3.44 3.65 -7.76
N VAL A 59 2.12 3.64 -8.00
CA VAL A 59 1.42 4.77 -8.65
C VAL A 59 1.64 6.07 -7.87
N ILE A 60 1.50 6.07 -6.54
CA ILE A 60 1.76 7.27 -5.73
C ILE A 60 3.21 7.71 -5.89
N SER A 61 4.17 6.79 -5.85
CA SER A 61 5.60 7.13 -5.98
C SER A 61 5.94 7.69 -7.37
N ASP A 62 5.33 7.15 -8.43
CA ASP A 62 5.53 7.61 -9.81
C ASP A 62 4.91 8.99 -10.07
N TYR A 63 3.72 9.24 -9.52
CA TYR A 63 2.99 10.50 -9.72
C TYR A 63 3.52 11.65 -8.86
N PHE A 64 3.97 11.36 -7.64
CA PHE A 64 4.40 12.39 -6.69
C PHE A 64 5.92 12.58 -6.61
N LYS A 65 6.70 11.84 -7.43
CA LYS A 65 8.18 11.89 -7.53
C LYS A 65 8.85 12.51 -6.31
N ASP A 66 9.02 11.71 -5.27
CA ASP A 66 9.99 12.04 -4.22
C ASP A 66 11.41 12.12 -4.81
#